data_AF-A0A3D0Z2J5-F1
#
_entry.id   AF-A0A3D0Z2J5-F1
#
_cell.length_a   1.000
_cell.length_b   1.000
_cell.length_c   1.000
_cell.angle_alpha   90.00
_cell.angle_beta   90.00
_cell.angle_gamma   90.00
#
_symmetry.space_group_name_H-M   'P 1'
#
loop_
_entity.id
_entity.type
_entity.pdbx_description
1 polymer ?
#
loop_
_entity_poly.entity_id
_entity_poly.type
_entity_poly.pdbx_seq_one_letter_code
_entity_poly.pdbx_strand_id
1 'polypeptide(L)'
;EGAVVRDSIIMPGATVKKGAIVQYAIVAEDSVIGENAMVGARPEDVENKDDWGVTVIGAGVKIGANAVVPPKAMISENLPEVKDNEM
;
A
#
# COMPACT_ATOMS: atom_id res chain seq x y z
N GLU A 1 -9.88 7.42 8.76
CA GLU A 1 -11.07 6.70 9.29
C GLU A 1 -11.35 5.51 8.39
N GLY A 2 -11.66 4.33 8.92
CA GLY A 2 -11.90 3.11 8.10
C GLY A 2 -10.66 2.51 7.42
N ALA A 3 -9.46 3.02 7.68
CA ALA A 3 -8.23 2.42 7.21
C ALA A 3 -7.93 1.14 8.01
N VAL A 4 -7.39 0.13 7.34
CA VAL A 4 -6.98 -1.14 7.94
C VAL A 4 -5.48 -1.28 7.77
N VAL A 5 -4.75 -1.34 8.89
CA VAL A 5 -3.31 -1.62 8.90
C VAL A 5 -3.09 -2.92 9.67
N ARG A 6 -2.51 -3.93 9.03
CA ARG A 6 -2.26 -5.24 9.63
C ARG A 6 -0.86 -5.72 9.27
N ASP A 7 -0.16 -6.28 10.26
CA ASP A 7 1.14 -6.94 10.06
C ASP A 7 2.14 -6.07 9.27
N SER A 8 2.10 -4.75 9.51
CA SER A 8 2.80 -3.73 8.72
C SER A 8 3.59 -2.79 9.61
N ILE A 9 4.68 -2.25 9.08
CA ILE A 9 5.51 -1.23 9.72
C ILE A 9 5.16 0.12 9.10
N ILE A 10 4.74 1.07 9.93
CA ILE A 10 4.48 2.45 9.53
C ILE A 10 5.53 3.33 10.19
N MET A 11 6.41 3.93 9.38
CA MET A 11 7.48 4.80 9.88
C MET A 11 6.94 6.20 10.23
N PRO A 12 7.67 6.99 11.05
CA PRO A 12 7.27 8.35 11.42
C PRO A 12 6.95 9.24 10.21
N GLY A 13 5.98 10.14 10.36
CA GLY A 13 5.55 11.06 9.30
C GLY A 13 4.66 10.43 8.22
N ALA A 14 4.62 9.10 8.12
CA ALA A 14 3.76 8.43 7.17
C ALA A 14 2.26 8.65 7.49
N THR A 15 1.45 8.83 6.44
CA THR A 15 0.01 9.07 6.54
C THR A 15 -0.76 8.01 5.79
N VAL A 16 -1.67 7.31 6.47
CA VAL A 16 -2.60 6.36 5.86
C VAL A 16 -4.00 6.98 5.81
N LYS A 17 -4.51 7.24 4.60
CA LYS A 17 -5.79 7.91 4.41
C LYS A 17 -6.99 6.97 4.59
N LYS A 18 -8.19 7.55 4.57
CA LYS A 18 -9.46 6.85 4.78
C LYS A 18 -9.64 5.66 3.83
N GLY A 19 -10.15 4.55 4.37
CA GLY A 19 -10.45 3.34 3.59
C GLY A 19 -9.24 2.57 3.05
N ALA A 20 -8.01 3.09 3.21
CA ALA A 20 -6.82 2.41 2.74
C ALA A 20 -6.61 1.08 3.48
N ILE A 21 -6.12 0.07 2.76
CA ILE A 21 -5.82 -1.25 3.28
C ILE A 21 -4.32 -1.47 3.10
N VAL A 22 -3.60 -1.60 4.21
CA VAL A 22 -2.14 -1.80 4.24
C VAL A 22 -1.85 -3.09 4.99
N GLN A 23 -1.32 -4.09 4.29
CA GLN A 23 -1.14 -5.44 4.82
C GLN A 23 0.22 -6.00 4.41
N TYR A 24 0.98 -6.52 5.37
CA TYR A 24 2.33 -7.05 5.11
C TYR A 24 3.21 -6.05 4.33
N ALA A 25 3.22 -4.79 4.78
CA ALA A 25 3.95 -3.73 4.11
C ALA A 25 4.85 -2.93 5.06
N ILE A 26 5.93 -2.38 4.51
CA ILE A 26 6.77 -1.37 5.14
C ILE A 26 6.48 -0.04 4.44
N VAL A 27 5.90 0.91 5.17
CA VAL A 27 5.67 2.28 4.70
C VAL A 27 6.73 3.17 5.32
N ALA A 28 7.67 3.64 4.50
CA ALA A 28 8.77 4.49 4.96
C ALA A 28 8.32 5.91 5.36
N GLU A 29 9.27 6.67 5.90
CA GLU A 29 9.04 8.00 6.48
C GLU A 29 8.40 8.97 5.49
N ASP A 30 7.52 9.84 6.00
CA ASP A 30 6.84 10.91 5.25
C ASP A 30 6.03 10.47 4.02
N SER A 31 5.78 9.17 3.87
CA SER A 31 5.02 8.60 2.75
C SER A 31 3.51 8.73 2.96
N VAL A 32 2.74 8.77 1.87
CA VAL A 32 1.28 8.92 1.92
C VAL A 32 0.61 7.77 1.19
N ILE A 33 -0.25 7.05 1.90
CA ILE A 33 -1.13 6.04 1.30
C ILE A 33 -2.49 6.68 1.04
N GLY A 34 -2.89 6.73 -0.23
CA GLY A 34 -4.10 7.36 -0.73
C GLY A 34 -5.39 6.74 -0.19
N GLU A 35 -6.51 7.43 -0.39
CA GLU A 35 -7.82 6.93 0.03
C GLU A 35 -8.18 5.65 -0.72
N ASN A 36 -8.71 4.65 -0.02
CA ASN A 36 -9.05 3.31 -0.55
C ASN A 36 -7.89 2.58 -1.28
N ALA A 37 -6.65 3.07 -1.17
CA ALA A 37 -5.51 2.39 -1.77
C ALA A 37 -5.28 1.04 -1.08
N MET A 38 -4.88 0.03 -1.86
CA MET A 38 -4.55 -1.30 -1.37
C MET A 38 -3.04 -1.50 -1.49
N VAL A 39 -2.36 -1.78 -0.39
CA VAL A 39 -0.91 -1.94 -0.35
C VAL A 39 -0.54 -3.27 0.30
N GLY A 40 0.07 -4.14 -0.50
CA GLY A 40 0.39 -5.50 -0.11
C GLY A 40 -0.83 -6.40 -0.02
N ALA A 41 -0.60 -7.64 0.43
CA ALA A 41 -1.65 -8.64 0.59
C ALA A 41 -1.23 -9.68 1.64
N ARG A 42 -2.19 -10.37 2.24
CA ARG A 42 -1.90 -11.51 3.12
C ARG A 42 -1.52 -12.72 2.28
N PRO A 43 -0.66 -13.62 2.78
CA PRO A 43 -0.24 -14.80 2.03
C PRO A 43 -1.39 -15.77 1.71
N GLU A 44 -2.48 -15.75 2.49
CA GLU A 44 -3.70 -16.51 2.19
C GLU A 44 -4.56 -15.92 1.07
N ASP A 45 -4.39 -14.64 0.73
CA ASP A 45 -5.17 -13.94 -0.29
C ASP A 45 -4.47 -13.97 -1.67
N VAL A 46 -3.30 -14.61 -1.76
CA VAL A 46 -2.50 -14.72 -2.99
C VAL A 46 -2.53 -16.16 -3.50
N GLU A 47 -2.92 -16.34 -4.77
CA GLU A 47 -2.99 -17.66 -5.41
C GLU A 47 -1.60 -18.33 -5.50
N ASN A 48 -0.58 -17.57 -5.92
CA ASN A 48 0.79 -18.05 -6.02
C ASN A 48 1.67 -17.48 -4.90
N LYS A 49 2.07 -18.33 -3.96
CA LYS A 49 2.91 -17.93 -2.82
C LYS A 49 4.31 -17.45 -3.23
N ASP A 50 4.80 -17.83 -4.40
CA ASP A 50 6.09 -17.35 -4.90
C ASP A 50 6.05 -15.86 -5.28
N ASP A 51 4.87 -15.34 -5.62
CA ASP A 51 4.65 -13.92 -5.93
C ASP A 51 4.37 -13.10 -4.66
N TRP A 52 4.23 -13.76 -3.51
CA TRP A 52 4.03 -13.10 -2.24
C TRP A 52 5.35 -12.63 -1.61
N GLY A 53 5.27 -11.53 -0.87
CA GLY A 53 6.35 -10.94 -0.10
C GLY A 53 5.93 -9.63 0.54
N VAL A 54 6.80 -9.08 1.37
CA VAL A 54 6.55 -7.77 2.01
C VAL A 54 6.64 -6.67 0.96
N THR A 55 5.60 -5.84 0.87
CA THR A 55 5.61 -4.65 0.02
C THR A 55 6.40 -3.53 0.70
N VAL A 56 7.23 -2.80 -0.06
CA VAL A 56 8.03 -1.69 0.47
C VAL A 56 7.68 -0.40 -0.26
N ILE A 57 7.24 0.60 0.49
CA ILE A 57 7.01 1.96 -0.01
C ILE A 57 8.17 2.83 0.46
N GLY A 58 8.91 3.40 -0.48
CA GLY A 58 10.07 4.28 -0.23
C GLY A 58 9.66 5.58 0.48
N ALA A 59 10.66 6.28 1.06
CA ALA A 59 10.42 7.48 1.84
C ALA A 59 9.89 8.63 0.96
N GLY A 60 8.93 9.40 1.48
CA GLY A 60 8.28 10.51 0.77
C GLY A 60 7.40 10.11 -0.43
N VAL A 61 7.20 8.81 -0.66
CA VAL A 61 6.40 8.30 -1.78
C VAL A 61 4.91 8.47 -1.49
N LYS A 62 4.16 8.90 -2.51
CA LYS A 62 2.71 9.05 -2.47
C LYS A 62 2.07 7.99 -3.36
N ILE A 63 1.22 7.18 -2.75
CA ILE A 63 0.34 6.23 -3.43
C ILE A 63 -1.00 6.92 -3.64
N GLY A 64 -1.43 7.02 -4.89
CA GLY A 64 -2.69 7.65 -5.27
C GLY A 64 -3.92 6.96 -4.69
N ALA A 65 -5.05 7.65 -4.68
CA ALA A 65 -6.31 7.04 -4.25
C ALA A 65 -6.71 5.88 -5.19
N ASN A 66 -7.35 4.86 -4.62
CA ASN A 66 -7.74 3.60 -5.26
C ASN A 66 -6.59 2.81 -5.93
N ALA A 67 -5.34 3.24 -5.76
CA ALA A 67 -4.20 2.54 -6.34
C ALA A 67 -3.99 1.19 -5.64
N VAL A 68 -3.60 0.19 -6.41
CA VAL A 68 -3.28 -1.16 -5.92
C VAL A 68 -1.78 -1.41 -6.09
N VAL A 69 -1.10 -1.66 -4.97
CA VAL A 69 0.30 -2.05 -4.93
C VAL A 69 0.36 -3.53 -4.52
N PRO A 70 0.82 -4.42 -5.41
CA PRO A 70 0.82 -5.85 -5.12
C PRO A 70 1.80 -6.22 -3.98
N PRO A 71 1.63 -7.40 -3.35
CA PRO A 71 2.65 -7.96 -2.47
C PRO A 71 3.99 -8.06 -3.19
N LYS A 72 5.10 -8.09 -2.43
CA LYS A 72 6.48 -8.19 -2.95
C LYS A 72 6.97 -6.99 -3.79
N ALA A 73 6.11 -6.00 -4.05
CA ALA A 73 6.49 -4.80 -4.79
C ALA A 73 7.41 -3.88 -3.98
N MET A 74 8.32 -3.20 -4.66
CA MET A 74 9.15 -2.13 -4.12
C MET A 74 8.86 -0.85 -4.90
N ILE A 75 8.24 0.13 -4.25
CA ILE A 75 7.81 1.38 -4.86
C ILE A 75 8.72 2.51 -4.40
N SER A 76 9.51 3.07 -5.31
CA SER A 76 10.40 4.21 -5.06
C SER A 76 9.91 5.52 -5.66
N GLU A 77 8.78 5.51 -6.37
CA GLU A 77 8.23 6.66 -7.09
C GLU A 77 6.73 6.81 -6.81
N ASN A 78 6.21 8.03 -6.99
CA ASN A 78 4.80 8.31 -6.75
C ASN A 78 3.91 7.55 -7.74
N LEU A 79 2.84 6.94 -7.22
CA LEU A 79 1.80 6.34 -8.04
C LEU A 79 0.63 7.32 -8.18
N PRO A 80 0.11 7.54 -9.40
CA PRO A 80 -1.05 8.38 -9.61
C PRO A 80 -2.31 7.73 -9.01
N GLU A 81 -3.34 8.56 -8.83
CA GLU A 81 -4.68 8.09 -8.48
C GLU A 81 -5.31 7.30 -9.62
N VAL A 82 -6.00 6.21 -9.28
CA VAL A 82 -6.79 5.40 -10.21
C VAL A 82 -8.24 5.85 -10.14
N LYS A 83 -8.82 6.23 -11.28
CA LYS A 83 -10.22 6.65 -11.38
C LYS A 83 -11.10 5.44 -11.68
N ASP A 84 -12.27 5.38 -11.06
CA ASP A 84 -13.25 4.27 -11.14
C ASP A 84 -13.76 3.90 -12.56
N ASN A 85 -13.25 4.52 -13.62
CA ASN A 85 -13.67 4.28 -15.00
C ASN A 85 -12.91 3.14 -15.71
N GLU A 86 -12.07 2.38 -15.00
CA GLU A 86 -11.28 1.27 -15.57
C GLU A 86 -11.38 -0.02 -14.73
N MET A 87 -12.59 -0.41 -14.33
CA MET A 87 -12.88 -1.75 -13.80
C MET A 87 -13.77 -2.55 -14.75
#